data_AF-R6TWW7-F1
#
_entry.id   AF-R6TWW7-F1
#
_cell.length_a   1.000
_cell.length_b   1.000
_cell.length_c   1.000
_cell.angle_alpha   90.00
_cell.angle_beta   90.00
_cell.angle_gamma   90.00
#
_symmetry.space_group_name_H-M   'P 1'
#
loop_
_entity.id
_entity.type
_entity.pdbx_description
1 polymer ?
#
loop_
_entity_poly.entity_id
_entity_poly.type
_entity_poly.pdbx_seq_one_letter_code
_entity_poly.pdbx_strand_id
1 'polypeptide(L)'
;MGFKSFKLVQTDMTAQRRVYEGYKTENGVHLEYYISTEMWDDKTSGNVECRDTIRKIDGDEKLFQKLCAVFGNYKIAEWAGFRGHNSQVLDGTGMSFEAVLADGTQVNANGINSFPKNYASFAQELCKLITTEKISSVRFSEGTYEITLPESWVGTVTASFSENQVAFYVDKTDGGNLTFFIIDNDTYGYSSDSYKGRIEVGRLVSDEDVRFITARDNYSIASYAKSVSEEAVAIWKNYENDKLAIIESLRGVNGYAFSPEDGTVLYYADARKMADKARSLWLSLNFAGEYPGGAKPVRHKRKNYVPMFPPYDYINTIEGVRKKFLKVFSEKFTDKTLNRAVADKELMEYKGDVYVACKKRKGEASYNSCVDCVRDEGDGKFTVVIAVKMPPSGSKLYVDLPTEKNAAGKFVFSDYPYWEKSE
;
A
#
# COMPACT_ATOMS: atom_id res chain seq x y z
N MET A 1 -23.17 -31.90 2.84
CA MET A 1 -23.72 -31.67 4.20
C MET A 1 -24.29 -30.27 4.22
N GLY A 2 -25.61 -30.13 4.45
CA GLY A 2 -26.24 -28.81 4.47
C GLY A 2 -26.01 -28.06 5.79
N PHE A 3 -26.02 -26.73 5.75
CA PHE A 3 -25.93 -25.87 6.92
C PHE A 3 -26.94 -24.70 6.84
N LYS A 4 -27.24 -24.10 8.00
CA LYS A 4 -28.00 -22.86 8.15
C LYS A 4 -27.08 -21.65 8.30
N SER A 5 -26.05 -21.77 9.12
CA SER A 5 -24.99 -20.75 9.26
C SER A 5 -23.68 -21.36 9.71
N PHE A 6 -22.58 -20.65 9.46
CA PHE A 6 -21.27 -20.96 10.02
C PHE A 6 -20.44 -19.69 10.25
N LYS A 7 -19.46 -19.80 11.12
CA LYS A 7 -18.43 -18.81 11.38
C LYS A 7 -17.11 -19.51 11.69
N LEU A 8 -16.08 -19.18 10.93
CA LEU A 8 -14.69 -19.56 11.18
C LEU A 8 -13.91 -18.29 11.52
N VAL A 9 -13.30 -18.27 12.70
CA VAL A 9 -12.36 -17.23 13.12
C VAL A 9 -10.98 -17.85 13.19
N GLN A 10 -10.02 -17.25 12.52
CA GLN A 10 -8.60 -17.61 12.61
C GLN A 10 -7.83 -16.47 13.26
N THR A 11 -6.93 -16.82 14.18
CA THR A 11 -6.04 -15.87 14.85
C THR A 11 -4.59 -16.27 14.63
N ASP A 12 -3.70 -15.30 14.67
CA ASP A 12 -2.25 -15.49 14.70
C ASP A 12 -1.63 -14.54 15.75
N MET A 13 -0.34 -14.25 15.69
CA MET A 13 0.31 -13.31 16.63
C MET A 13 -0.08 -11.84 16.42
N THR A 14 -0.84 -11.52 15.36
CA THR A 14 -1.30 -10.15 15.14
C THR A 14 -2.56 -9.86 15.98
N ALA A 15 -2.91 -8.59 16.12
CA ALA A 15 -4.20 -8.20 16.69
C ALA A 15 -5.38 -8.48 15.74
N GLN A 16 -5.10 -8.94 14.52
CA GLN A 16 -6.10 -9.20 13.50
C GLN A 16 -6.69 -10.61 13.64
N ARG A 17 -7.97 -10.72 13.31
CA ARG A 17 -8.69 -11.99 13.19
C ARG A 17 -9.22 -12.12 11.77
N ARG A 18 -8.93 -13.22 11.11
CA ARG A 18 -9.51 -13.54 9.79
C ARG A 18 -10.83 -14.24 10.02
N VAL A 19 -11.93 -13.65 9.57
CA VAL A 19 -13.27 -14.16 9.82
C VAL A 19 -13.93 -14.53 8.50
N TYR A 20 -14.39 -15.78 8.42
CA TYR A 20 -15.22 -16.29 7.33
C TYR A 20 -16.57 -16.64 7.93
N GLU A 21 -17.63 -16.03 7.45
CA GLU A 21 -18.97 -16.36 7.91
C GLU A 21 -19.95 -16.43 6.76
N GLY A 22 -21.04 -17.16 6.99
CA GLY A 22 -22.08 -17.29 6.00
C GLY A 22 -23.34 -17.93 6.54
N TYR A 23 -24.43 -17.67 5.83
CA TYR A 23 -25.73 -18.22 6.16
C TYR A 23 -26.53 -18.53 4.90
N LYS A 24 -27.38 -19.53 5.00
CA LYS A 24 -28.30 -19.90 3.93
C LYS A 24 -29.34 -18.79 3.76
N THR A 25 -29.54 -18.35 2.53
CA THR A 25 -30.63 -17.43 2.15
C THR A 25 -31.77 -18.22 1.51
N GLU A 26 -32.87 -17.55 1.17
CA GLU A 26 -33.99 -18.21 0.46
C GLU A 26 -33.56 -18.78 -0.89
N ASN A 27 -32.62 -18.12 -1.58
CA ASN A 27 -32.24 -18.43 -2.97
C ASN A 27 -30.78 -18.93 -3.11
N GLY A 28 -30.08 -19.17 -2.01
CA GLY A 28 -28.69 -19.61 -2.02
C GLY A 28 -27.95 -19.36 -0.71
N VAL A 29 -26.89 -18.56 -0.75
CA VAL A 29 -26.00 -18.34 0.40
C VAL A 29 -25.43 -16.93 0.44
N HIS A 30 -25.36 -16.38 1.64
CA HIS A 30 -24.59 -15.18 1.93
C HIS A 30 -23.22 -15.58 2.47
N LEU A 31 -22.14 -15.01 1.94
CA LEU A 31 -20.77 -15.23 2.42
C LEU A 31 -20.04 -13.91 2.61
N GLU A 32 -19.33 -13.80 3.73
CA GLU A 32 -18.42 -12.70 4.01
C GLU A 32 -17.05 -13.25 4.43
N TYR A 33 -16.01 -12.59 3.94
CA TYR A 33 -14.66 -12.71 4.46
C TYR A 33 -14.15 -11.32 4.82
N TYR A 34 -13.75 -11.15 6.07
CA TYR A 34 -13.27 -9.87 6.59
C TYR A 34 -12.13 -10.05 7.59
N ILE A 35 -11.32 -9.00 7.73
CA ILE A 35 -10.30 -8.88 8.76
C ILE A 35 -10.88 -8.02 9.87
N SER A 36 -10.87 -8.56 11.08
CA SER A 36 -11.38 -7.90 12.28
C SER A 36 -10.22 -7.52 13.19
N THR A 37 -10.22 -6.28 13.68
CA THR A 37 -9.27 -5.79 14.69
C THR A 37 -10.04 -5.10 15.80
N GLU A 38 -9.72 -5.41 17.06
CA GLU A 38 -10.23 -4.66 18.20
C GLU A 38 -9.35 -3.43 18.40
N MET A 39 -9.94 -2.24 18.28
CA MET A 39 -9.24 -0.98 18.51
C MET A 39 -9.89 -0.23 19.67
N TRP A 40 -9.08 0.41 20.50
CA TRP A 40 -9.57 1.29 21.54
C TRP A 40 -10.21 2.53 20.91
N ASP A 41 -11.45 2.83 21.29
CA ASP A 41 -12.16 4.04 20.90
C ASP A 41 -12.34 4.95 22.12
N ASP A 42 -11.70 6.12 22.06
CA ASP A 42 -11.75 7.13 23.12
C ASP A 42 -13.17 7.65 23.38
N LYS A 43 -14.05 7.64 22.36
CA LYS A 43 -15.45 8.11 22.51
C LYS A 43 -16.28 7.16 23.34
N THR A 44 -16.08 5.86 23.15
CA THR A 44 -16.81 4.80 23.87
C THR A 44 -16.05 4.30 25.10
N SER A 45 -14.79 4.72 25.29
CA SER A 45 -13.89 4.26 26.36
C SER A 45 -13.84 2.73 26.45
N GLY A 46 -13.75 2.08 25.30
CA GLY A 46 -13.76 0.63 25.17
C GLY A 46 -13.19 0.18 23.83
N ASN A 47 -13.02 -1.14 23.68
CA ASN A 47 -12.61 -1.72 22.41
C ASN A 47 -13.81 -1.83 21.48
N VAL A 48 -13.68 -1.27 20.29
CA VAL A 48 -14.64 -1.39 19.20
C VAL A 48 -14.05 -2.29 18.12
N GLU A 49 -14.87 -3.18 17.58
CA GLU A 49 -14.49 -4.01 16.43
C GLU A 49 -14.43 -3.13 15.18
N CYS A 50 -13.25 -3.02 14.60
CA CYS A 50 -13.07 -2.51 13.25
C CYS A 50 -13.07 -3.69 12.28
N ARG A 51 -13.94 -3.64 11.26
CA ARG A 51 -14.05 -4.68 10.24
C ARG A 51 -13.61 -4.12 8.89
N ASP A 52 -12.61 -4.77 8.29
CA ASP A 52 -12.24 -4.54 6.90
C ASP A 52 -12.76 -5.70 6.04
N THR A 53 -13.80 -5.43 5.26
CA THR A 53 -14.48 -6.45 4.46
C THR A 53 -13.71 -6.70 3.18
N ILE A 54 -13.13 -7.89 3.05
CA ILE A 54 -12.34 -8.29 1.88
C ILE A 54 -13.24 -8.74 0.73
N ARG A 55 -14.31 -9.45 1.05
CA ARG A 55 -15.27 -9.94 0.06
C ARG A 55 -16.63 -10.19 0.69
N LYS A 56 -17.67 -9.78 -0.04
CA LYS A 56 -19.08 -10.06 0.24
C LYS A 56 -19.73 -10.68 -0.98
N ILE A 57 -20.42 -11.81 -0.80
CA ILE A 57 -21.03 -12.57 -1.90
C ILE A 57 -22.46 -12.95 -1.52
N ASP A 58 -23.41 -12.51 -2.34
CA ASP A 58 -24.75 -13.06 -2.40
C ASP A 58 -24.82 -14.10 -3.51
N GLY A 59 -24.56 -15.36 -3.15
CA GLY A 59 -24.44 -16.48 -4.06
C GLY A 59 -25.75 -17.21 -4.30
N ASP A 60 -25.85 -17.83 -5.47
CA ASP A 60 -26.97 -18.68 -5.85
C ASP A 60 -26.93 -20.05 -5.15
N GLU A 61 -27.98 -20.85 -5.38
CA GLU A 61 -28.07 -22.22 -4.88
C GLU A 61 -26.88 -23.09 -5.36
N LYS A 62 -26.31 -22.82 -6.53
CA LYS A 62 -25.15 -23.56 -7.04
C LYS A 62 -23.90 -23.31 -6.17
N LEU A 63 -23.68 -22.07 -5.72
CA LEU A 63 -22.60 -21.76 -4.77
C LEU A 63 -22.86 -22.41 -3.41
N PHE A 64 -24.12 -22.36 -2.92
CA PHE A 64 -24.49 -23.02 -1.67
C PHE A 64 -24.21 -24.53 -1.71
N GLN A 65 -24.57 -25.21 -2.79
CA GLN A 65 -24.30 -26.65 -2.95
C GLN A 65 -22.80 -26.97 -3.00
N LYS A 66 -21.99 -26.13 -3.64
CA LYS A 66 -20.51 -26.26 -3.61
C LYS A 66 -19.98 -26.17 -2.18
N LEU A 67 -20.43 -25.18 -1.41
CA LEU A 67 -20.00 -25.02 -0.02
C LEU A 67 -20.47 -26.19 0.87
N CYS A 68 -21.69 -26.70 0.65
CA CYS A 68 -22.18 -27.91 1.31
C CYS A 68 -21.33 -29.15 0.99
N ALA A 69 -20.79 -29.24 -0.23
CA ALA A 69 -19.86 -30.30 -0.62
C ALA A 69 -18.52 -30.14 0.11
N VAL A 70 -17.96 -28.92 0.20
CA VAL A 70 -16.75 -28.61 1.00
C VAL A 70 -16.94 -29.08 2.44
N PHE A 71 -18.05 -28.72 3.09
CA PHE A 71 -18.34 -29.14 4.48
C PHE A 71 -18.40 -30.67 4.63
N GLY A 72 -18.97 -31.36 3.63
CA GLY A 72 -19.03 -32.82 3.60
C GLY A 72 -17.65 -33.47 3.42
N ASN A 73 -16.87 -32.98 2.46
CA ASN A 73 -15.54 -33.50 2.10
C ASN A 73 -14.58 -33.41 3.29
N TYR A 74 -14.66 -32.34 4.07
CA TYR A 74 -13.82 -32.13 5.26
C TYR A 74 -14.42 -32.65 6.56
N LYS A 75 -15.59 -33.30 6.50
CA LYS A 75 -16.24 -33.95 7.65
C LYS A 75 -16.46 -32.99 8.82
N ILE A 76 -16.95 -31.78 8.53
CA ILE A 76 -17.11 -30.71 9.54
C ILE A 76 -17.93 -31.15 10.76
N ALA A 77 -18.93 -32.03 10.60
CA ALA A 77 -19.68 -32.58 11.74
C ALA A 77 -18.80 -33.33 12.76
N GLU A 78 -17.70 -33.95 12.33
CA GLU A 78 -16.76 -34.65 13.22
C GLU A 78 -15.94 -33.69 14.09
N TRP A 79 -15.98 -32.38 13.83
CA TRP A 79 -15.29 -31.38 14.64
C TRP A 79 -16.08 -31.00 15.90
N ALA A 80 -17.33 -31.44 16.02
CA ALA A 80 -18.20 -31.10 17.14
C ALA A 80 -17.54 -31.44 18.49
N GLY A 81 -17.36 -30.42 19.33
CA GLY A 81 -16.75 -30.56 20.65
C GLY A 81 -15.22 -30.59 20.66
N PHE A 82 -14.55 -30.45 19.51
CA PHE A 82 -13.08 -30.43 19.46
C PHE A 82 -12.51 -29.26 20.30
N ARG A 83 -11.53 -29.57 21.14
CA ARG A 83 -10.77 -28.62 21.96
C ARG A 83 -9.29 -29.00 21.93
N GLY A 84 -8.54 -28.37 21.03
CA GLY A 84 -7.10 -28.60 20.86
C GLY A 84 -6.27 -27.52 21.53
N HIS A 85 -5.19 -27.90 22.20
CA HIS A 85 -4.22 -26.98 22.76
C HIS A 85 -2.81 -27.58 22.73
N ASN A 86 -1.85 -26.89 22.10
CA ASN A 86 -0.44 -27.26 22.13
C ASN A 86 0.42 -26.08 22.61
N SER A 87 0.87 -26.18 23.86
CA SER A 87 1.68 -25.14 24.51
C SER A 87 3.16 -25.11 24.08
N GLN A 88 3.62 -26.10 23.32
CA GLN A 88 5.01 -26.20 22.85
C GLN A 88 5.28 -25.37 21.59
N VAL A 89 4.23 -24.80 21.00
CA VAL A 89 4.30 -23.97 19.80
C VAL A 89 3.93 -22.54 20.19
N LEU A 90 4.74 -21.57 19.79
CA LEU A 90 4.62 -20.16 20.19
C LEU A 90 4.33 -19.24 18.99
N ASP A 91 3.64 -19.74 17.96
CA ASP A 91 3.27 -18.95 16.78
C ASP A 91 1.90 -18.25 16.92
N GLY A 92 1.20 -18.45 18.05
CA GLY A 92 -0.08 -17.82 18.36
C GLY A 92 -1.24 -18.24 17.46
N THR A 93 -1.09 -19.31 16.66
CA THR A 93 -2.11 -19.71 15.69
C THR A 93 -3.32 -20.33 16.40
N GLY A 94 -4.49 -19.76 16.16
CA GLY A 94 -5.74 -20.21 16.74
C GLY A 94 -6.85 -20.35 15.71
N MET A 95 -7.84 -21.17 16.05
CA MET A 95 -9.10 -21.26 15.34
C MET A 95 -10.26 -21.39 16.30
N SER A 96 -11.38 -20.76 15.93
CA SER A 96 -12.70 -21.00 16.49
C SER A 96 -13.67 -21.24 15.34
N PHE A 97 -14.45 -22.31 15.41
CA PHE A 97 -15.42 -22.66 14.39
C PHE A 97 -16.77 -22.97 15.03
N GLU A 98 -17.80 -22.31 14.54
CA GLU A 98 -19.20 -22.49 14.95
C GLU A 98 -20.04 -22.74 13.70
N ALA A 99 -20.93 -23.72 13.72
CA ALA A 99 -21.88 -23.93 12.64
C ALA A 99 -23.20 -24.52 13.15
N VAL A 100 -24.30 -24.15 12.50
CA VAL A 100 -25.61 -24.76 12.67
C VAL A 100 -25.91 -25.55 11.39
N LEU A 101 -25.98 -26.87 11.49
CA LEU A 101 -26.28 -27.73 10.35
C LEU A 101 -27.77 -27.64 9.95
N ALA A 102 -28.11 -28.16 8.78
CA ALA A 102 -29.49 -28.11 8.26
C ALA A 102 -30.51 -28.79 9.20
N ASP A 103 -30.11 -29.85 9.89
CA ASP A 103 -30.91 -30.58 10.88
C ASP A 103 -30.97 -29.90 12.26
N GLY A 104 -30.28 -28.77 12.45
CA GLY A 104 -30.21 -28.03 13.70
C GLY A 104 -29.04 -28.43 14.62
N THR A 105 -28.24 -29.43 14.24
CA THR A 105 -27.04 -29.82 14.99
C THR A 105 -26.05 -28.66 15.06
N GLN A 106 -25.54 -28.38 16.25
CA GLN A 106 -24.50 -27.37 16.46
C GLN A 106 -23.12 -28.01 16.47
N VAL A 107 -22.20 -27.45 15.70
CA VAL A 107 -20.80 -27.84 15.65
C VAL A 107 -19.98 -26.70 16.25
N ASN A 108 -19.26 -26.97 17.34
CA ASN A 108 -18.39 -26.00 17.99
C ASN A 108 -16.99 -26.59 18.20
N ALA A 109 -15.98 -26.01 17.56
CA ALA A 109 -14.59 -26.45 17.64
C ALA A 109 -13.67 -25.28 17.97
N ASN A 110 -12.68 -25.50 18.83
CA ASN A 110 -11.65 -24.53 19.14
C ASN A 110 -10.28 -25.20 19.18
N GLY A 111 -9.26 -24.51 18.68
CA GLY A 111 -7.90 -25.03 18.63
C GLY A 111 -6.87 -23.92 18.79
N ILE A 112 -5.86 -24.15 19.63
CA ILE A 112 -4.67 -23.30 19.75
C ILE A 112 -3.46 -24.18 19.46
N ASN A 113 -2.80 -23.96 18.33
CA ASN A 113 -1.67 -24.76 17.83
C ASN A 113 -1.95 -26.28 17.70
N SER A 114 -3.21 -26.67 17.78
CA SER A 114 -3.70 -28.04 17.70
C SER A 114 -5.11 -27.97 17.15
N PHE A 115 -5.30 -28.53 15.95
CA PHE A 115 -6.49 -28.28 15.14
C PHE A 115 -7.20 -29.59 14.78
N PRO A 116 -8.50 -29.54 14.47
CA PRO A 116 -9.21 -30.71 13.95
C PRO A 116 -8.54 -31.26 12.69
N LYS A 117 -8.72 -32.56 12.46
CA LYS A 117 -8.21 -33.20 11.25
C LYS A 117 -8.76 -32.49 10.00
N ASN A 118 -7.87 -32.23 9.04
CA ASN A 118 -8.14 -31.53 7.78
C ASN A 118 -8.49 -30.03 7.90
N TYR A 119 -8.34 -29.41 9.08
CA TYR A 119 -8.63 -27.98 9.28
C TYR A 119 -7.91 -27.06 8.27
N ALA A 120 -6.60 -27.23 8.10
CA ALA A 120 -5.81 -26.36 7.23
C ALA A 120 -6.30 -26.40 5.77
N SER A 121 -6.60 -27.60 5.26
CA SER A 121 -7.13 -27.80 3.91
C SER A 121 -8.54 -27.21 3.75
N PHE A 122 -9.42 -27.40 4.74
CA PHE A 122 -10.75 -26.77 4.75
C PHE A 122 -10.64 -25.25 4.70
N ALA A 123 -9.83 -24.65 5.57
CA ALA A 123 -9.66 -23.20 5.64
C ALA A 123 -9.10 -22.63 4.33
N GLN A 124 -8.13 -23.33 3.71
CA GLN A 124 -7.59 -22.95 2.41
C GLN A 124 -8.63 -23.01 1.30
N GLU A 125 -9.44 -24.08 1.25
CA GLU A 125 -10.47 -24.24 0.22
C GLU A 125 -11.63 -23.26 0.42
N LEU A 126 -12.06 -23.02 1.67
CA LEU A 126 -13.05 -22.00 2.01
C LEU A 126 -12.56 -20.60 1.62
N CYS A 127 -11.32 -20.26 1.99
CA CYS A 127 -10.70 -18.99 1.61
C CYS A 127 -10.71 -18.85 0.08
N LYS A 128 -10.21 -19.84 -0.66
CA LYS A 128 -10.20 -19.81 -2.13
C LYS A 128 -11.60 -19.67 -2.73
N LEU A 129 -12.60 -20.37 -2.18
CA LEU A 129 -14.00 -20.28 -2.64
C LEU A 129 -14.54 -18.84 -2.50
N ILE A 130 -14.20 -18.16 -1.40
CA ILE A 130 -14.68 -16.81 -1.13
C ILE A 130 -13.84 -15.75 -1.82
N THR A 131 -12.53 -15.94 -1.97
CA THR A 131 -11.61 -14.89 -2.45
C THR A 131 -11.20 -15.04 -3.90
N THR A 132 -11.72 -16.02 -4.65
CA THR A 132 -11.44 -16.13 -6.09
C THR A 132 -12.71 -16.10 -6.93
N GLU A 133 -12.59 -15.58 -8.15
CA GLU A 133 -13.67 -15.54 -9.13
C GLU A 133 -13.13 -15.76 -10.53
N LYS A 134 -13.59 -16.81 -11.21
CA LYS A 134 -13.31 -16.96 -12.63
C LYS A 134 -14.13 -15.92 -13.38
N ILE A 135 -13.45 -15.06 -14.15
CA ILE A 135 -14.12 -14.00 -14.89
C ILE A 135 -15.12 -14.61 -15.86
N SER A 136 -16.40 -14.26 -15.69
CA SER A 136 -17.51 -14.80 -16.48
C SER A 136 -18.25 -13.72 -17.28
N SER A 137 -17.89 -12.46 -17.08
CA SER A 137 -18.48 -11.29 -17.72
C SER A 137 -17.39 -10.24 -17.93
N VAL A 138 -17.57 -9.40 -18.95
CA VAL A 138 -16.75 -8.19 -19.14
C VAL A 138 -17.00 -7.16 -18.04
N ARG A 139 -18.20 -7.15 -17.45
CA ARG A 139 -18.51 -6.26 -16.33
C ARG A 139 -18.00 -6.88 -15.03
N PHE A 140 -17.04 -6.23 -14.38
CA PHE A 140 -16.46 -6.68 -13.13
C PHE A 140 -16.58 -5.61 -12.06
N SER A 141 -17.08 -5.96 -10.88
CA SER A 141 -17.17 -5.07 -9.74
C SER A 141 -16.46 -5.67 -8.53
N GLU A 142 -15.71 -4.84 -7.83
CA GLU A 142 -15.07 -5.18 -6.57
C GLU A 142 -15.93 -4.83 -5.36
N GLY A 143 -16.92 -3.94 -5.53
CA GLY A 143 -17.80 -3.44 -4.47
C GLY A 143 -17.64 -1.93 -4.27
N THR A 144 -16.43 -1.39 -4.39
CA THR A 144 -16.18 0.06 -4.36
C THR A 144 -16.11 0.67 -5.75
N TYR A 145 -15.64 -0.11 -6.73
CA TYR A 145 -15.58 0.27 -8.13
C TYR A 145 -16.12 -0.81 -9.07
N GLU A 146 -16.30 -0.41 -10.31
CA GLU A 146 -16.57 -1.26 -11.45
C GLU A 146 -15.65 -0.92 -12.62
N ILE A 147 -15.23 -1.94 -13.34
CA ILE A 147 -14.40 -1.86 -14.56
C ILE A 147 -15.00 -2.75 -15.65
N THR A 148 -14.61 -2.46 -16.89
CA THR A 148 -14.87 -3.31 -18.06
C THR A 148 -13.60 -4.08 -18.42
N LEU A 149 -13.64 -5.40 -18.23
CA LEU A 149 -12.58 -6.32 -18.62
C LEU A 149 -12.68 -6.67 -20.11
N PRO A 150 -11.55 -6.92 -20.79
CA PRO A 150 -11.55 -7.39 -22.17
C PRO A 150 -12.27 -8.73 -22.33
N GLU A 151 -12.94 -8.95 -23.46
CA GLU A 151 -13.62 -10.21 -23.77
C GLU A 151 -12.65 -11.41 -23.73
N SER A 152 -11.39 -11.21 -24.13
CA SER A 152 -10.34 -12.23 -24.08
C SER A 152 -10.03 -12.74 -22.67
N TRP A 153 -10.38 -11.98 -21.62
CA TRP A 153 -10.16 -12.36 -20.22
C TRP A 153 -11.29 -13.26 -19.70
N VAL A 154 -12.48 -13.18 -20.31
CA VAL A 154 -13.66 -13.96 -19.90
C VAL A 154 -13.39 -15.45 -20.14
N GLY A 155 -13.56 -16.26 -19.09
CA GLY A 155 -13.29 -17.69 -19.10
C GLY A 155 -11.82 -18.07 -18.97
N THR A 156 -10.88 -17.14 -19.15
CA THR A 156 -9.43 -17.40 -19.10
C THR A 156 -8.80 -16.89 -17.80
N VAL A 157 -9.18 -15.70 -17.36
CA VAL A 157 -8.60 -15.01 -16.20
C VAL A 157 -9.41 -15.30 -14.93
N THR A 158 -8.71 -15.34 -13.80
CA THR A 158 -9.31 -15.44 -12.47
C THR A 158 -8.91 -14.21 -11.66
N ALA A 159 -9.88 -13.57 -11.00
CA ALA A 159 -9.64 -12.54 -10.01
C ALA A 159 -9.44 -13.17 -8.63
N SER A 160 -8.51 -12.60 -7.84
CA SER A 160 -8.25 -12.93 -6.45
C SER A 160 -8.39 -11.66 -5.61
N PHE A 161 -9.22 -11.72 -4.59
CA PHE A 161 -9.51 -10.62 -3.67
C PHE A 161 -8.64 -10.75 -2.43
N SER A 162 -8.06 -9.64 -2.01
CA SER A 162 -7.26 -9.54 -0.79
C SER A 162 -7.38 -8.14 -0.20
N GLU A 163 -6.84 -7.95 1.00
CA GLU A 163 -6.83 -6.65 1.67
C GLU A 163 -6.28 -5.58 0.73
N ASN A 164 -7.12 -4.57 0.46
CA ASN A 164 -6.80 -3.42 -0.37
C ASN A 164 -6.32 -3.72 -1.81
N GLN A 165 -6.62 -4.89 -2.40
CA GLN A 165 -6.27 -5.14 -3.81
C GLN A 165 -7.05 -6.30 -4.44
N VAL A 166 -7.22 -6.23 -5.77
CA VAL A 166 -7.65 -7.35 -6.62
C VAL A 166 -6.53 -7.72 -7.58
N ALA A 167 -6.12 -8.98 -7.54
CA ALA A 167 -5.11 -9.55 -8.42
C ALA A 167 -5.75 -10.42 -9.51
N PHE A 168 -5.32 -10.22 -10.76
CA PHE A 168 -5.76 -10.99 -11.92
C PHE A 168 -4.66 -11.97 -12.34
N TYR A 169 -5.04 -13.23 -12.50
CA TYR A 169 -4.10 -14.30 -12.81
C TYR A 169 -4.66 -15.30 -13.83
N VAL A 170 -3.73 -16.02 -14.46
CA VAL A 170 -4.03 -17.19 -15.29
C VAL A 170 -3.48 -18.45 -14.62
N ASP A 171 -4.12 -19.58 -14.88
CA ASP A 171 -3.67 -20.88 -14.38
C ASP A 171 -2.44 -21.35 -15.15
N LYS A 172 -1.47 -21.91 -14.42
CA LYS A 172 -0.30 -22.55 -15.03
C LYS A 172 -0.58 -24.02 -15.31
N THR A 173 0.12 -24.56 -16.30
CA THR A 173 0.03 -25.98 -16.69
C THR A 173 0.55 -26.93 -15.61
N ASP A 174 1.38 -26.44 -14.68
CA ASP A 174 1.92 -27.18 -13.54
C ASP A 174 1.03 -27.12 -12.28
N GLY A 175 -0.16 -26.52 -12.37
CA GLY A 175 -1.09 -26.37 -11.25
C GLY A 175 -0.85 -25.14 -10.38
N GLY A 176 0.15 -24.29 -10.70
CA GLY A 176 0.31 -22.98 -10.09
C GLY A 176 -0.58 -21.91 -10.72
N ASN A 177 -0.42 -20.66 -10.27
CA ASN A 177 -1.01 -19.49 -10.92
C ASN A 177 0.07 -18.47 -11.31
N LEU A 178 -0.27 -17.61 -12.27
CA LEU A 178 0.57 -16.52 -12.72
C LEU A 178 -0.22 -15.21 -12.64
N THR A 179 -0.01 -14.46 -11.55
CA THR A 179 -0.57 -13.11 -11.41
C THR A 179 0.20 -12.16 -12.32
N PHE A 180 -0.53 -11.44 -13.19
CA PHE A 180 0.08 -10.56 -14.18
C PHE A 180 -0.37 -9.09 -14.04
N PHE A 181 -1.56 -8.85 -13.48
CA PHE A 181 -2.13 -7.52 -13.30
C PHE A 181 -2.77 -7.38 -11.92
N ILE A 182 -2.59 -6.23 -11.27
CA ILE A 182 -3.15 -5.96 -9.93
C ILE A 182 -3.73 -4.54 -9.92
N ILE A 183 -4.90 -4.39 -9.30
CA ILE A 183 -5.50 -3.11 -8.94
C ILE A 183 -5.45 -3.01 -7.42
N ASP A 184 -4.62 -2.11 -6.90
CA ASP A 184 -4.60 -1.72 -5.49
C ASP A 184 -5.74 -0.73 -5.22
N ASN A 185 -6.38 -0.86 -4.06
CA ASN A 185 -7.53 -0.11 -3.56
C ASN A 185 -7.29 0.26 -2.09
N ASP A 186 -6.37 1.19 -1.84
CA ASP A 186 -5.74 1.38 -0.52
C ASP A 186 -6.19 2.67 0.17
N THR A 187 -6.35 2.66 1.50
CA THR A 187 -6.67 3.85 2.33
C THR A 187 -5.45 4.72 2.63
N TYR A 188 -4.23 4.19 2.49
CA TYR A 188 -2.99 4.84 2.94
C TYR A 188 -2.27 5.64 1.84
N GLY A 189 -2.79 5.63 0.61
CA GLY A 189 -2.20 6.31 -0.54
C GLY A 189 -1.93 5.36 -1.70
N TYR A 190 -1.40 5.91 -2.80
CA TYR A 190 -1.00 5.09 -3.93
C TYR A 190 0.14 4.14 -3.58
N SER A 191 0.17 2.98 -4.24
CA SER A 191 1.18 1.96 -4.00
C SER A 191 2.59 2.41 -4.42
N SER A 192 3.64 1.68 -4.03
CA SER A 192 5.03 2.11 -4.18
C SER A 192 5.45 2.36 -5.63
N ASP A 193 6.19 3.46 -5.88
CA ASP A 193 6.85 3.78 -7.17
C ASP A 193 7.81 2.69 -7.68
N SER A 194 8.23 1.76 -6.81
CA SER A 194 9.06 0.62 -7.19
C SER A 194 8.32 -0.46 -7.96
N TYR A 195 6.98 -0.46 -7.93
CA TYR A 195 6.19 -1.47 -8.64
C TYR A 195 6.24 -1.24 -10.15
N LYS A 196 6.37 -2.34 -10.88
CA LYS A 196 6.51 -2.33 -12.34
C LYS A 196 5.19 -1.92 -13.00
N GLY A 197 5.27 -1.07 -14.02
CA GLY A 197 4.11 -0.66 -14.81
C GLY A 197 3.01 0.05 -14.01
N ARG A 198 3.38 0.59 -12.84
CA ARG A 198 2.48 1.27 -11.92
C ARG A 198 1.92 2.55 -12.54
N ILE A 199 0.61 2.73 -12.39
CA ILE A 199 -0.17 3.90 -12.80
C ILE A 199 -1.07 4.30 -11.62
N GLU A 200 -0.95 5.55 -11.18
CA GLU A 200 -1.91 6.18 -10.27
C GLU A 200 -3.18 6.45 -11.06
N VAL A 201 -4.25 5.71 -10.77
CA VAL A 201 -5.48 5.77 -11.58
C VAL A 201 -6.36 6.91 -11.11
N GLY A 202 -6.47 7.09 -9.80
CA GLY A 202 -7.36 8.07 -9.19
C GLY A 202 -7.78 7.68 -7.80
N ARG A 203 -8.87 8.27 -7.32
CA ARG A 203 -9.43 8.04 -6.00
C ARG A 203 -10.90 7.70 -6.08
N LEU A 204 -11.33 6.79 -5.22
CA LEU A 204 -12.73 6.57 -4.90
C LEU A 204 -13.02 7.28 -3.58
N VAL A 205 -14.07 8.11 -3.56
CA VAL A 205 -14.43 8.90 -2.38
C VAL A 205 -15.88 8.63 -2.03
N SER A 206 -16.13 8.23 -0.78
CA SER A 206 -17.46 8.10 -0.19
C SER A 206 -17.42 8.68 1.22
N ASP A 207 -18.07 9.83 1.42
CA ASP A 207 -18.03 10.59 2.68
C ASP A 207 -16.58 10.87 3.15
N GLU A 208 -16.16 10.28 4.28
CA GLU A 208 -14.81 10.39 4.83
C GLU A 208 -13.87 9.24 4.37
N ASP A 209 -14.39 8.21 3.69
CA ASP A 209 -13.58 7.11 3.16
C ASP A 209 -13.01 7.49 1.78
N VAL A 210 -11.67 7.50 1.70
CA VAL A 210 -10.91 7.79 0.49
C VAL A 210 -10.01 6.61 0.18
N ARG A 211 -10.22 6.01 -0.99
CA ARG A 211 -9.39 4.92 -1.50
C ARG A 211 -8.57 5.36 -2.70
N PHE A 212 -7.29 5.06 -2.68
CA PHE A 212 -6.33 5.36 -3.73
C PHE A 212 -6.19 4.15 -4.64
N ILE A 213 -6.51 4.34 -5.92
CA ILE A 213 -6.49 3.27 -6.91
C ILE A 213 -5.16 3.30 -7.67
N THR A 214 -4.43 2.18 -7.60
CA THR A 214 -3.20 2.00 -8.37
C THR A 214 -3.32 0.76 -9.25
N ALA A 215 -3.12 0.91 -10.55
CA ALA A 215 -3.00 -0.23 -11.47
C ALA A 215 -1.53 -0.56 -11.68
N ARG A 216 -1.14 -1.83 -11.59
CA ARG A 216 0.25 -2.24 -11.77
C ARG A 216 0.40 -3.62 -12.37
N ASP A 217 1.55 -3.81 -13.02
CA ASP A 217 1.95 -5.12 -13.53
C ASP A 217 2.55 -5.97 -12.40
N ASN A 218 2.54 -7.28 -12.58
CA ASN A 218 3.30 -8.22 -11.76
C ASN A 218 4.28 -9.03 -12.61
N TYR A 219 3.93 -10.26 -12.99
CA TYR A 219 4.74 -11.06 -13.90
C TYR A 219 4.30 -10.87 -15.34
N SER A 220 5.27 -10.87 -16.27
CA SER A 220 4.97 -10.91 -17.70
C SER A 220 4.55 -12.31 -18.11
N ILE A 221 3.36 -12.45 -18.71
CA ILE A 221 2.88 -13.75 -19.21
C ILE A 221 3.84 -14.30 -20.27
N ALA A 222 4.39 -13.47 -21.15
CA ALA A 222 5.34 -13.89 -22.19
C ALA A 222 6.56 -14.62 -21.62
N SER A 223 7.06 -14.22 -20.45
CA SER A 223 8.18 -14.89 -19.78
C SER A 223 7.84 -16.32 -19.33
N TYR A 224 6.56 -16.68 -19.25
CA TYR A 224 6.05 -17.97 -18.81
C TYR A 224 5.19 -18.67 -19.88
N ALA A 225 5.33 -18.31 -21.16
CA ALA A 225 4.49 -18.83 -22.24
C ALA A 225 4.47 -20.36 -22.36
N LYS A 226 5.53 -21.05 -21.92
CA LYS A 226 5.60 -22.54 -21.90
C LYS A 226 4.82 -23.18 -20.74
N SER A 227 4.44 -22.38 -19.74
CA SER A 227 3.85 -22.83 -18.49
C SER A 227 2.40 -22.35 -18.34
N VAL A 228 1.79 -21.78 -19.38
CA VAL A 228 0.40 -21.30 -19.39
C VAL A 228 -0.28 -21.76 -20.68
N SER A 229 -1.60 -21.62 -20.77
CA SER A 229 -2.36 -22.01 -21.96
C SER A 229 -2.13 -21.06 -23.15
N GLU A 230 -2.48 -21.49 -24.36
CA GLU A 230 -2.37 -20.65 -25.56
C GLU A 230 -3.28 -19.42 -25.48
N GLU A 231 -4.46 -19.56 -24.88
CA GLU A 231 -5.40 -18.46 -24.62
C GLU A 231 -4.78 -17.42 -23.66
N ALA A 232 -4.08 -17.89 -22.62
CA ALA A 232 -3.36 -17.00 -21.71
C ALA A 232 -2.22 -16.25 -22.41
N VAL A 233 -1.48 -16.92 -23.30
CA VAL A 233 -0.44 -16.25 -24.13
C VAL A 233 -1.08 -15.22 -25.07
N ALA A 234 -2.28 -15.48 -25.59
CA ALA A 234 -2.98 -14.55 -26.46
C ALA A 234 -3.37 -13.24 -25.74
N ILE A 235 -3.73 -13.29 -24.46
CA ILE A 235 -3.97 -12.08 -23.63
C ILE A 235 -2.77 -11.14 -23.67
N TRP A 236 -1.55 -11.67 -23.57
CA TRP A 236 -0.35 -10.85 -23.52
C TRP A 236 -0.13 -10.00 -24.78
N LYS A 237 -0.66 -10.43 -25.94
CA LYS A 237 -0.46 -9.73 -27.22
C LYS A 237 -1.09 -8.33 -27.24
N ASN A 238 -2.17 -8.13 -26.50
CA ASN A 238 -2.87 -6.83 -26.41
C ASN A 238 -2.83 -6.22 -25.00
N TYR A 239 -2.02 -6.78 -24.10
CA TYR A 239 -2.07 -6.47 -22.67
C TYR A 239 -1.95 -4.99 -22.32
N GLU A 240 -1.05 -4.24 -22.97
CA GLU A 240 -0.91 -2.81 -22.67
C GLU A 240 -2.16 -2.00 -23.05
N ASN A 241 -2.80 -2.34 -24.17
CA ASN A 241 -4.05 -1.70 -24.58
C ASN A 241 -5.21 -2.11 -23.66
N ASP A 242 -5.28 -3.40 -23.32
CA ASP A 242 -6.27 -3.95 -22.40
C ASP A 242 -6.17 -3.27 -21.02
N LYS A 243 -4.95 -3.11 -20.49
CA LYS A 243 -4.69 -2.42 -19.22
C LYS A 243 -5.20 -0.98 -19.24
N LEU A 244 -4.91 -0.23 -20.30
CA LEU A 244 -5.39 1.15 -20.44
C LEU A 244 -6.91 1.21 -20.54
N ALA A 245 -7.53 0.33 -21.34
CA ALA A 245 -8.99 0.28 -21.48
C ALA A 245 -9.68 -0.06 -20.14
N ILE A 246 -9.10 -0.98 -19.35
CA ILE A 246 -9.59 -1.28 -17.99
C ILE A 246 -9.54 -0.04 -17.11
N ILE A 247 -8.41 0.67 -17.09
CA ILE A 247 -8.22 1.89 -16.29
C ILE A 247 -9.21 2.99 -16.71
N GLU A 248 -9.37 3.22 -18.02
CA GLU A 248 -10.29 4.22 -18.56
C GLU A 248 -11.76 3.91 -18.27
N SER A 249 -12.11 2.63 -18.14
CA SER A 249 -13.46 2.19 -17.82
C SER A 249 -13.83 2.31 -16.33
N LEU A 250 -12.87 2.64 -15.47
CA LEU A 250 -13.06 2.62 -14.03
C LEU A 250 -14.07 3.67 -13.58
N ARG A 251 -15.05 3.23 -12.81
CA ARG A 251 -16.04 4.09 -12.16
C ARG A 251 -16.32 3.64 -10.74
N GLY A 252 -16.62 4.59 -9.86
CA GLY A 252 -17.08 4.31 -8.52
C GLY A 252 -18.51 3.78 -8.51
N VAL A 253 -18.82 2.91 -7.55
CA VAL A 253 -20.16 2.33 -7.32
C VAL A 253 -20.48 2.33 -5.83
N ASN A 254 -21.71 2.00 -5.45
CA ASN A 254 -22.13 1.86 -4.04
C ASN A 254 -21.82 3.08 -3.15
N GLY A 255 -22.00 4.29 -3.70
CA GLY A 255 -21.75 5.56 -2.99
C GLY A 255 -20.38 6.18 -3.27
N TYR A 256 -19.44 5.43 -3.83
CA TYR A 256 -18.14 5.97 -4.20
C TYR A 256 -18.20 6.79 -5.51
N ALA A 257 -17.67 8.01 -5.45
CA ALA A 257 -17.40 8.83 -6.62
C ALA A 257 -15.94 8.63 -7.05
N PHE A 258 -15.72 8.37 -8.34
CA PHE A 258 -14.37 8.26 -8.90
C PHE A 258 -13.85 9.63 -9.34
N SER A 259 -12.67 9.98 -8.86
CA SER A 259 -11.90 11.15 -9.26
C SER A 259 -10.59 10.68 -9.90
N PRO A 260 -10.42 10.80 -11.24
CA PRO A 260 -9.20 10.35 -11.91
C PRO A 260 -7.99 11.15 -11.44
N GLU A 261 -6.82 10.51 -11.42
CA GLU A 261 -5.57 11.21 -11.12
C GLU A 261 -5.12 12.00 -12.36
N ASP A 262 -5.03 13.31 -12.22
CA ASP A 262 -4.63 14.25 -13.28
C ASP A 262 -3.35 15.02 -12.91
N GLY A 263 -2.73 14.68 -11.78
CA GLY A 263 -1.54 15.31 -11.24
C GLY A 263 -1.76 16.75 -10.78
N THR A 264 -3.02 17.21 -10.64
CA THR A 264 -3.32 18.59 -10.20
C THR A 264 -3.33 18.75 -8.69
N VAL A 265 -3.37 17.67 -7.92
CA VAL A 265 -3.48 17.69 -6.46
C VAL A 265 -2.19 17.20 -5.81
N LEU A 266 -1.70 17.94 -4.80
CA LEU A 266 -0.63 17.46 -3.93
C LEU A 266 -1.21 16.78 -2.70
N TYR A 267 -1.08 15.46 -2.61
CA TYR A 267 -1.57 14.71 -1.46
C TYR A 267 -0.61 14.75 -0.28
N TYR A 268 -1.16 14.58 0.93
CA TYR A 268 -0.40 14.55 2.17
C TYR A 268 0.73 13.51 2.17
N ALA A 269 0.46 12.29 1.66
CA ALA A 269 1.46 11.23 1.59
C ALA A 269 2.67 11.62 0.70
N ASP A 270 2.41 12.26 -0.44
CA ASP A 270 3.45 12.71 -1.35
C ASP A 270 4.17 13.94 -0.83
N ALA A 271 3.44 14.87 -0.21
CA ALA A 271 4.02 16.00 0.51
C ALA A 271 4.96 15.53 1.63
N ARG A 272 4.61 14.47 2.37
CA ARG A 272 5.47 13.86 3.38
C ARG A 272 6.74 13.27 2.78
N LYS A 273 6.63 12.46 1.74
CA LYS A 273 7.79 11.90 1.02
C LYS A 273 8.70 13.01 0.48
N MET A 274 8.11 14.06 -0.08
CA MET A 274 8.84 15.22 -0.61
C MET A 274 9.55 16.00 0.50
N ALA A 275 8.87 16.28 1.61
CA ALA A 275 9.42 16.97 2.77
C ALA A 275 10.59 16.20 3.39
N ASP A 276 10.49 14.87 3.51
CA ASP A 276 11.57 14.03 4.03
C ASP A 276 12.82 14.07 3.13
N LYS A 277 12.63 13.97 1.80
CA LYS A 277 13.73 14.06 0.83
C LYS A 277 14.36 15.47 0.83
N ALA A 278 13.55 16.52 0.84
CA ALA A 278 13.99 17.91 0.91
C ALA A 278 14.81 18.17 2.17
N ARG A 279 14.32 17.71 3.33
CA ARG A 279 15.03 17.77 4.61
C ARG A 279 16.38 17.06 4.53
N SER A 280 16.42 15.83 4.02
CA SER A 280 17.66 15.07 3.91
C SER A 280 18.69 15.80 3.04
N LEU A 281 18.31 16.31 1.88
CA LEU A 281 19.21 17.04 0.97
C LEU A 281 19.71 18.35 1.58
N TRP A 282 18.81 19.08 2.25
CA TRP A 282 19.16 20.32 2.93
C TRP A 282 20.16 20.09 4.07
N LEU A 283 19.94 19.05 4.88
CA LEU A 283 20.85 18.68 5.97
C LEU A 283 22.22 18.23 5.43
N SER A 284 22.25 17.43 4.35
CA SER A 284 23.49 17.03 3.69
C SER A 284 24.28 18.23 3.14
N LEU A 285 23.62 19.32 2.73
CA LEU A 285 24.30 20.51 2.22
C LEU A 285 24.76 21.47 3.32
N ASN A 286 23.98 21.62 4.40
CA ASN A 286 24.22 22.66 5.40
C ASN A 286 24.79 22.15 6.73
N PHE A 287 24.68 20.86 7.05
CA PHE A 287 25.00 20.32 8.38
C PHE A 287 25.74 18.98 8.34
N ALA A 288 26.41 18.66 7.22
CA ALA A 288 27.13 17.39 7.06
C ALA A 288 28.20 17.11 8.13
N GLY A 289 28.65 18.13 8.88
CA GLY A 289 29.59 17.97 9.99
C GLY A 289 28.99 17.39 11.28
N GLU A 290 27.66 17.36 11.42
CA GLU A 290 26.96 16.84 12.60
C GLU A 290 26.29 15.48 12.37
N TYR A 291 26.17 15.06 11.12
CA TYR A 291 25.63 13.75 10.77
C TYR A 291 26.75 12.69 10.71
N PRO A 292 26.72 11.65 11.56
CA PRO A 292 27.78 10.66 11.63
C PRO A 292 27.63 9.64 10.49
N GLY A 293 28.09 10.01 9.30
CA GLY A 293 28.25 9.07 8.17
C GLY A 293 29.52 8.22 8.25
N GLY A 294 30.28 8.28 9.36
CA GLY A 294 31.55 7.56 9.54
C GLY A 294 32.72 8.07 8.69
N ALA A 295 32.49 8.97 7.73
CA ALA A 295 33.53 9.53 6.87
C ALA A 295 34.41 10.51 7.65
N LYS A 296 35.73 10.28 7.63
CA LYS A 296 36.70 11.19 8.24
C LYS A 296 36.77 12.50 7.44
N PRO A 297 36.63 13.67 8.06
CA PRO A 297 36.72 14.94 7.35
C PRO A 297 38.09 15.13 6.68
N VAL A 298 38.08 15.65 5.46
CA VAL A 298 39.26 16.08 4.72
C VAL A 298 39.47 17.57 4.92
N ARG A 299 40.71 17.98 5.25
CA ARG A 299 41.04 19.40 5.42
C ARG A 299 41.47 20.00 4.08
N HIS A 300 40.76 21.04 3.64
CA HIS A 300 41.11 21.81 2.44
C HIS A 300 41.02 23.31 2.73
N LYS A 301 42.08 24.07 2.41
CA LYS A 301 42.14 25.54 2.61
C LYS A 301 41.62 26.00 3.99
N ARG A 302 42.07 25.34 5.07
CA ARG A 302 41.71 25.58 6.48
C ARG A 302 40.26 25.26 6.89
N LYS A 303 39.42 24.75 6.00
CA LYS A 303 38.08 24.21 6.32
C LYS A 303 38.11 22.68 6.31
N ASN A 304 37.24 22.06 7.10
CA ASN A 304 37.00 20.62 7.05
C ASN A 304 35.84 20.34 6.11
N TYR A 305 35.93 19.26 5.35
CA TYR A 305 34.91 18.81 4.41
C TYR A 305 34.63 17.33 4.56
N VAL A 306 33.41 16.92 4.24
CA VAL A 306 33.02 15.51 4.14
C VAL A 306 32.35 15.26 2.79
N PRO A 307 32.37 14.03 2.26
CA PRO A 307 31.55 13.68 1.10
C PRO A 307 30.09 14.00 1.37
N MET A 308 29.41 14.66 0.43
CA MET A 308 28.00 15.03 0.59
C MET A 308 27.08 13.80 0.54
N PHE A 309 27.45 12.81 -0.26
CA PHE A 309 26.72 11.56 -0.46
C PHE A 309 27.62 10.36 -0.17
N PRO A 310 27.04 9.20 0.17
CA PRO A 310 27.79 7.97 0.28
C PRO A 310 28.40 7.57 -1.09
N PRO A 311 29.53 6.83 -1.11
CA PRO A 311 30.17 6.42 -2.37
C PRO A 311 29.26 5.61 -3.30
N TYR A 312 28.33 4.83 -2.74
CA TYR A 312 27.40 3.98 -3.50
C TYR A 312 26.25 4.74 -4.18
N ASP A 313 26.09 6.05 -3.90
CA ASP A 313 25.12 6.88 -4.62
C ASP A 313 25.64 7.33 -6.00
N TYR A 314 26.95 7.19 -6.26
CA TYR A 314 27.64 7.58 -7.51
C TYR A 314 27.38 9.04 -7.92
N ILE A 315 27.25 9.94 -6.95
CA ILE A 315 27.04 11.38 -7.16
C ILE A 315 28.36 12.11 -6.89
N ASN A 316 29.13 12.29 -7.94
CA ASN A 316 30.51 12.78 -7.88
C ASN A 316 30.73 14.14 -8.54
N THR A 317 29.67 14.78 -9.04
CA THR A 317 29.73 16.13 -9.64
C THR A 317 28.65 17.04 -9.05
N ILE A 318 28.89 18.34 -9.05
CA ILE A 318 27.93 19.38 -8.67
C ILE A 318 26.69 19.30 -9.56
N GLU A 319 26.84 18.97 -10.84
CA GLU A 319 25.70 18.71 -11.73
C GLU A 319 24.89 17.47 -11.29
N GLY A 320 25.57 16.42 -10.79
CA GLY A 320 24.90 15.28 -10.15
C GLY A 320 24.11 15.69 -8.90
N VAL A 321 24.66 16.59 -8.07
CA VAL A 321 23.96 17.16 -6.92
C VAL A 321 22.75 17.98 -7.37
N ARG A 322 22.91 18.83 -8.38
CA ARG A 322 21.84 19.63 -8.98
C ARG A 322 20.68 18.73 -9.43
N LYS A 323 20.96 17.64 -10.15
CA LYS A 323 19.95 16.65 -10.57
C LYS A 323 19.20 16.00 -9.41
N LYS A 324 19.81 15.83 -8.22
CA LYS A 324 19.09 15.36 -7.03
C LYS A 324 18.21 16.45 -6.44
N PHE A 325 18.70 17.68 -6.35
CA PHE A 325 17.93 18.81 -5.83
C PHE A 325 16.70 19.10 -6.68
N LEU A 326 16.82 19.09 -8.02
CA LEU A 326 15.71 19.31 -8.95
C LEU A 326 14.57 18.29 -8.85
N LYS A 327 14.77 17.16 -8.17
CA LYS A 327 13.70 16.19 -7.90
C LYS A 327 12.74 16.64 -6.80
N VAL A 328 13.13 17.63 -5.99
CA VAL A 328 12.36 18.09 -4.82
C VAL A 328 12.28 19.60 -4.69
N PHE A 329 13.18 20.35 -5.33
CA PHE A 329 13.22 21.81 -5.31
C PHE A 329 13.08 22.37 -6.72
N SER A 330 12.53 23.57 -6.84
CA SER A 330 12.48 24.29 -8.11
C SER A 330 13.87 24.56 -8.67
N GLU A 331 13.94 24.77 -9.99
CA GLU A 331 15.18 25.14 -10.66
C GLU A 331 15.76 26.44 -10.10
N LYS A 332 14.91 27.47 -9.95
CA LYS A 332 15.28 28.76 -9.39
C LYS A 332 15.87 28.63 -7.98
N PHE A 333 15.23 27.85 -7.10
CA PHE A 333 15.71 27.64 -5.74
C PHE A 333 17.02 26.83 -5.72
N THR A 334 17.07 25.75 -6.50
CA THR A 334 18.23 24.86 -6.61
C THR A 334 19.45 25.64 -7.06
N ASP A 335 19.34 26.39 -8.16
CA ASP A 335 20.47 27.10 -8.74
C ASP A 335 20.95 28.22 -7.81
N LYS A 336 20.02 28.98 -7.22
CA LYS A 336 20.36 30.00 -6.22
C LYS A 336 21.14 29.38 -5.04
N THR A 337 20.68 28.24 -4.53
CA THR A 337 21.26 27.58 -3.36
C THR A 337 22.64 26.99 -3.66
N LEU A 338 22.77 26.23 -4.74
CA LEU A 338 24.03 25.56 -5.09
C LEU A 338 25.08 26.57 -5.57
N ASN A 339 24.71 27.58 -6.36
CA ASN A 339 25.65 28.61 -6.80
C ASN A 339 26.22 29.41 -5.62
N ARG A 340 25.38 29.72 -4.61
CA ARG A 340 25.84 30.32 -3.36
C ARG A 340 26.82 29.40 -2.64
N ALA A 341 26.47 28.13 -2.44
CA ALA A 341 27.32 27.18 -1.72
C ALA A 341 28.69 26.99 -2.39
N VAL A 342 28.73 27.01 -3.73
CA VAL A 342 29.99 26.97 -4.50
C VAL A 342 30.79 28.26 -4.32
N ALA A 343 30.15 29.43 -4.45
CA ALA A 343 30.80 30.73 -4.27
C ALA A 343 31.40 30.91 -2.87
N ASP A 344 30.69 30.47 -1.84
CA ASP A 344 31.10 30.55 -0.42
C ASP A 344 32.14 29.47 -0.03
N LYS A 345 32.52 28.61 -0.99
CA LYS A 345 33.41 27.44 -0.78
C LYS A 345 32.88 26.55 0.32
N GLU A 346 31.59 26.23 0.23
CA GLU A 346 30.86 25.33 1.10
C GLU A 346 30.50 24.03 0.38
N LEU A 347 30.42 24.06 -0.95
CA LEU A 347 30.28 22.91 -1.84
C LEU A 347 31.41 22.94 -2.87
N MET A 348 32.10 21.82 -3.08
CA MET A 348 33.19 21.75 -4.06
C MET A 348 33.38 20.35 -4.63
N GLU A 349 33.85 20.27 -5.87
CA GLU A 349 34.39 19.03 -6.44
C GLU A 349 35.87 18.90 -6.10
N TYR A 350 36.27 17.74 -5.61
CA TYR A 350 37.66 17.46 -5.30
C TYR A 350 37.95 15.97 -5.46
N LYS A 351 39.03 15.63 -6.18
CA LYS A 351 39.48 14.24 -6.40
C LYS A 351 38.37 13.28 -6.90
N GLY A 352 37.49 13.78 -7.76
CA GLY A 352 36.43 12.96 -8.36
C GLY A 352 35.25 12.67 -7.45
N ASP A 353 35.05 13.48 -6.40
CA ASP A 353 33.89 13.43 -5.50
C ASP A 353 33.40 14.84 -5.15
N VAL A 354 32.16 14.94 -4.65
CA VAL A 354 31.59 16.19 -4.15
C VAL A 354 31.67 16.26 -2.63
N TYR A 355 32.26 17.35 -2.18
CA TYR A 355 32.52 17.62 -0.77
C TYR A 355 31.73 18.84 -0.30
N VAL A 356 31.24 18.75 0.93
CA VAL A 356 30.53 19.82 1.62
C VAL A 356 31.28 20.21 2.88
N ALA A 357 31.31 21.51 3.18
CA ALA A 357 32.00 22.04 4.35
C ALA A 357 31.31 21.58 5.64
N CYS A 358 32.11 21.15 6.61
CA CYS A 358 31.64 20.82 7.94
C CYS A 358 31.23 22.10 8.66
N LYS A 359 29.92 22.37 8.69
CA LYS A 359 29.32 23.42 9.51
C LYS A 359 28.75 22.79 10.78
N LYS A 360 28.84 23.53 11.88
CA LYS A 360 28.14 23.22 13.12
C LYS A 360 26.91 24.11 13.22
N ARG A 361 25.85 23.60 13.83
CA ARG A 361 24.65 24.36 14.16
C ARG A 361 24.99 25.52 15.10
N LYS A 362 24.25 26.61 14.96
CA LYS A 362 24.30 27.74 15.89
C LYS A 362 23.01 27.77 16.71
N GLY A 363 22.94 26.98 17.78
CA GLY A 363 21.77 26.94 18.66
C GLY A 363 21.30 25.53 19.03
N GLU A 364 20.13 25.45 19.67
CA GLU A 364 19.45 24.18 19.96
C GLU A 364 18.68 23.72 18.72
N ALA A 365 19.00 22.54 18.19
CA ALA A 365 18.29 22.02 17.02
C ALA A 365 16.91 21.48 17.40
N SER A 366 15.93 21.69 16.53
CA SER A 366 14.72 20.87 16.58
C SER A 366 15.08 19.41 16.26
N TYR A 367 14.66 18.50 17.13
CA TYR A 367 14.93 17.07 16.94
C TYR A 367 13.83 16.39 16.12
N ASN A 368 12.65 17.00 16.01
CA ASN A 368 11.48 16.39 15.39
C ASN A 368 10.70 17.39 14.55
N SER A 369 10.41 16.95 13.32
CA SER A 369 9.45 17.60 12.45
C SER A 369 8.71 16.60 11.57
N CYS A 370 7.47 16.96 11.26
CA CYS A 370 6.59 16.20 10.39
C CYS A 370 5.72 17.17 9.59
N VAL A 371 5.23 16.70 8.43
CA VAL A 371 4.12 17.40 7.76
C VAL A 371 2.93 17.42 8.71
N ASP A 372 2.33 18.59 8.89
CA ASP A 372 1.13 18.79 9.68
C ASP A 372 -0.10 18.71 8.78
N CYS A 373 -0.10 19.50 7.71
CA CYS A 373 -1.14 19.47 6.67
C CYS A 373 -0.60 19.93 5.31
N VAL A 374 -1.39 19.68 4.27
CA VAL A 374 -1.21 20.30 2.95
C VAL A 374 -2.38 21.25 2.74
N ARG A 375 -2.07 22.53 2.48
CA ARG A 375 -3.07 23.55 2.17
C ARG A 375 -3.14 23.74 0.67
N ASP A 376 -4.35 23.61 0.12
CA ASP A 376 -4.67 24.02 -1.24
C ASP A 376 -4.87 25.54 -1.25
N GLU A 377 -4.02 26.25 -1.98
CA GLU A 377 -4.07 27.71 -2.11
C GLU A 377 -4.88 28.14 -3.34
N GLY A 378 -5.46 27.19 -4.09
CA GLY A 378 -6.11 27.40 -5.37
C GLY A 378 -5.12 27.48 -6.54
N ASP A 379 -5.66 27.46 -7.76
CA ASP A 379 -4.89 27.57 -9.02
C ASP A 379 -3.75 26.54 -9.16
N GLY A 380 -3.92 25.35 -8.56
CA GLY A 380 -2.92 24.28 -8.57
C GLY A 380 -1.68 24.58 -7.71
N LYS A 381 -1.77 25.52 -6.77
CA LYS A 381 -0.72 25.85 -5.82
C LYS A 381 -1.03 25.24 -4.46
N PHE A 382 0.01 24.69 -3.82
CA PHE A 382 -0.12 24.10 -2.50
C PHE A 382 0.97 24.62 -1.57
N THR A 383 0.64 24.68 -0.28
CA THR A 383 1.60 24.92 0.79
C THR A 383 1.67 23.67 1.67
N VAL A 384 2.86 23.10 1.82
CA VAL A 384 3.09 22.02 2.78
C VAL A 384 3.48 22.64 4.10
N VAL A 385 2.67 22.42 5.14
CA VAL A 385 2.94 22.95 6.48
C VAL A 385 3.73 21.92 7.27
N ILE A 386 4.90 22.30 7.78
CA ILE A 386 5.72 21.45 8.64
C ILE A 386 5.56 21.89 10.08
N ALA A 387 5.14 20.99 10.97
CA ALA A 387 5.20 21.19 12.40
C ALA A 387 6.59 20.84 12.92
N VAL A 388 7.24 21.81 13.57
CA VAL A 388 8.57 21.70 14.17
C VAL A 388 8.45 21.76 15.68
N LYS A 389 8.97 20.75 16.38
CA LYS A 389 8.98 20.75 17.84
C LYS A 389 10.29 21.37 18.36
N MET A 390 10.18 22.52 19.01
CA MET A 390 11.33 23.24 19.57
C MET A 390 11.67 22.77 20.99
N PRO A 391 12.92 22.42 21.29
CA PRO A 391 13.39 22.25 22.67
C PRO A 391 13.60 23.61 23.37
N PRO A 392 13.62 23.63 24.72
CA PRO A 392 13.22 22.57 25.64
C PRO A 392 11.70 22.55 25.91
N SER A 393 10.98 23.60 25.52
CA SER A 393 9.55 23.82 25.83
C SER A 393 8.62 22.79 25.19
N GLY A 394 9.05 22.16 24.08
CA GLY A 394 8.22 21.30 23.26
C GLY A 394 7.16 22.07 22.45
N SER A 395 7.25 23.40 22.38
CA SER A 395 6.34 24.23 21.58
C SER A 395 6.45 23.89 20.10
N LYS A 396 5.31 23.90 19.39
CA LYS A 396 5.27 23.68 17.96
C LYS A 396 5.39 25.01 17.21
N LEU A 397 6.31 25.07 16.27
CA LEU A 397 6.42 26.12 15.27
C LEU A 397 5.99 25.56 13.92
N TYR A 398 5.18 26.30 13.18
CA TYR A 398 4.67 25.87 11.88
C TYR A 398 5.42 26.61 10.77
N VAL A 399 5.99 25.86 9.84
CA VAL A 399 6.70 26.42 8.69
C VAL A 399 6.00 26.07 7.39
N ASP A 400 5.72 27.10 6.62
CA ASP A 400 5.11 26.98 5.29
C ASP A 400 6.19 26.74 4.24
N LEU A 401 6.05 25.65 3.51
CA LEU A 401 6.88 25.31 2.36
C LEU A 401 6.02 25.45 1.09
N PRO A 402 6.18 26.55 0.33
CA PRO A 402 5.42 26.74 -0.89
C PRO A 402 5.86 25.74 -1.95
N THR A 403 4.91 25.27 -2.76
CA THR A 403 5.18 24.31 -3.84
C THR A 403 4.85 24.90 -5.21
N GLU A 404 5.46 24.33 -6.24
CA GLU A 404 5.15 24.59 -7.64
C GLU A 404 5.36 23.32 -8.48
N LYS A 405 4.95 23.32 -9.74
CA LYS A 405 5.25 22.23 -10.68
C LYS A 405 6.54 22.50 -11.43
N ASN A 406 7.42 21.51 -11.49
CA ASN A 406 8.61 21.54 -12.34
C ASN A 406 8.27 21.28 -13.82
N ALA A 407 9.28 21.31 -14.70
CA ALA A 407 9.11 21.06 -16.14
C ALA A 407 8.52 19.67 -16.48
N ALA A 408 8.57 18.71 -15.57
CA ALA A 408 7.96 17.40 -15.72
C ALA A 408 6.53 17.32 -15.12
N GLY A 409 5.95 18.46 -14.73
CA GLY A 409 4.62 18.54 -14.13
C GLY A 409 4.54 18.06 -12.68
N LYS A 410 5.67 17.74 -12.04
CA LYS A 410 5.72 17.22 -10.66
C LYS A 410 5.84 18.36 -9.65
N PHE A 411 5.14 18.23 -8.51
CA PHE A 411 5.29 19.14 -7.40
C PHE A 411 6.72 19.13 -6.83
N VAL A 412 7.25 20.31 -6.57
CA VAL A 412 8.55 20.58 -5.93
C VAL A 412 8.41 21.80 -5.02
N PHE A 413 9.29 21.95 -4.02
CA PHE A 413 9.34 23.14 -3.19
C PHE A 413 9.96 24.32 -3.95
N SER A 414 9.24 25.44 -4.01
CA SER A 414 9.73 26.68 -4.62
C SER A 414 10.60 27.50 -3.66
N ASP A 415 10.46 27.25 -2.35
CA ASP A 415 11.28 27.81 -1.29
C ASP A 415 11.39 26.83 -0.12
N TYR A 416 12.42 26.99 0.72
CA TYR A 416 12.65 26.13 1.89
C TYR A 416 13.11 26.93 3.11
N PRO A 417 12.23 27.77 3.70
CA PRO A 417 12.53 28.61 4.87
C PRO A 417 12.65 27.82 6.19
N TYR A 418 12.63 26.49 6.11
CA TYR A 418 12.48 25.55 7.21
C TYR A 418 13.45 25.79 8.38
N TRP A 419 14.72 26.09 8.10
CA TRP A 419 15.74 26.29 9.14
C TRP A 419 16.14 27.73 9.43
N GLU A 420 15.82 28.71 8.57
CA GLU A 420 15.99 30.13 8.93
C GLU A 420 15.04 30.55 10.06
N LYS A 421 13.95 29.79 10.27
CA LYS A 421 12.97 29.98 11.35
C LYS A 421 13.10 28.96 12.50
N SER A 422 14.02 28.00 12.41
CA SER A 422 14.21 26.94 13.43
C SER A 422 15.65 26.78 13.94
N GLU A 423 16.59 27.65 13.52
CA GLU A 423 17.85 27.95 14.23
C GLU A 423 17.67 29.00 15.33
#